data_AF-A0AAV0WTX6-F1
#
_entry.id   AF-A0AAV0WTX6-F1
#
_cell.length_a   1.000
_cell.length_b   1.000
_cell.length_c   1.000
_cell.angle_alpha   90.00
_cell.angle_beta   90.00
_cell.angle_gamma   90.00
#
_symmetry.space_group_name_H-M   'P 1'
#
loop_
_entity.id
_entity.type
_entity.pdbx_description
1 polymer ?
#
loop_
_entity_poly.entity_id
_entity_poly.type
_entity_poly.pdbx_seq_one_letter_code
_entity_poly.pdbx_strand_id
1 'polypeptide(L)'
;MIEKNRLSSIPIKIKVLTALGFFASGSYELDIGDNRSSALSQPSVSRCIAEVSNALNQPDIHILKRYISFPDSFEKLNAVRRG
;
A
#
# COMPACT_ATOMS: atom_id res chain seq x y z
N MET A 1 3.38 -24.38 2.29
CA MET A 1 2.01 -23.96 1.92
C MET A 1 2.01 -23.59 0.45
N ILE A 2 1.21 -24.26 -0.39
CA ILE A 2 1.16 -23.99 -1.83
C ILE A 2 0.21 -22.80 -2.05
N GLU A 3 0.74 -21.66 -2.50
CA GLU A 3 -0.08 -20.53 -2.94
C GLU A 3 -0.95 -20.98 -4.12
N LYS A 4 -2.28 -20.87 -3.97
CA LYS A 4 -3.22 -21.10 -5.07
C LYS A 4 -3.08 -19.97 -6.07
N ASN A 5 -2.23 -20.14 -7.08
CA ASN A 5 -2.11 -19.24 -8.21
C ASN A 5 -3.34 -19.40 -9.13
N ARG A 6 -4.41 -18.65 -8.84
CA ARG A 6 -5.50 -18.49 -9.81
C ARG A 6 -4.98 -17.62 -10.95
N LEU A 7 -5.04 -18.11 -12.18
CA LEU A 7 -4.68 -17.36 -13.39
C LEU A 7 -5.46 -16.03 -13.53
N SER A 8 -6.61 -15.90 -12.86
CA SER A 8 -7.44 -14.69 -12.76
C SER A 8 -7.10 -13.78 -11.58
N SER A 9 -6.07 -14.10 -10.79
CA SER A 9 -5.66 -13.28 -9.65
C SER A 9 -4.81 -12.11 -10.13
N ILE A 10 -5.15 -10.91 -9.66
CA ILE A 10 -4.35 -9.70 -9.92
C ILE A 10 -2.93 -9.97 -9.41
N PRO A 11 -1.88 -9.77 -10.23
CA PRO A 11 -0.51 -9.98 -9.79
C PRO A 11 -0.15 -9.09 -8.60
N ILE A 12 0.64 -9.59 -7.65
CA ILE A 12 0.97 -8.85 -6.42
C ILE A 12 1.58 -7.48 -6.69
N LYS A 13 2.43 -7.38 -7.72
CA LYS A 13 3.02 -6.11 -8.17
C LYS A 13 1.96 -5.08 -8.55
N ILE A 14 0.92 -5.52 -9.26
CA ILE A 14 -0.20 -4.65 -9.66
C ILE A 14 -0.98 -4.21 -8.41
N LYS A 15 -1.27 -5.13 -7.48
CA LYS A 15 -1.95 -4.78 -6.22
C LYS A 15 -1.19 -3.70 -5.45
N VAL A 16 0.12 -3.85 -5.31
CA VAL A 16 1.00 -2.89 -4.62
C VAL A 16 1.03 -1.55 -5.34
N LEU A 17 1.23 -1.53 -6.66
CA LEU A 17 1.27 -0.28 -7.44
C LEU A 17 -0.08 0.46 -7.40
N THR A 18 -1.19 -0.25 -7.50
CA THR A 18 -2.54 0.32 -7.37
C THR A 18 -2.73 0.96 -5.99
N ALA A 19 -2.36 0.26 -4.92
CA ALA A 19 -2.47 0.81 -3.56
C ALA A 19 -1.56 2.02 -3.35
N LEU A 20 -0.31 1.99 -3.84
CA LEU A 20 0.62 3.12 -3.75
C LEU A 20 0.12 4.34 -4.53
N GLY A 21 -0.39 4.14 -5.74
CA GLY A 21 -0.99 5.21 -6.54
C GLY A 21 -2.13 5.89 -5.80
N PHE A 22 -3.00 5.09 -5.16
CA PHE A 22 -4.07 5.59 -4.30
C PHE A 22 -3.55 6.36 -3.08
N PHE A 23 -2.56 5.83 -2.34
CA PHE A 23 -1.99 6.51 -1.17
C PHE A 23 -1.31 7.83 -1.53
N ALA A 24 -0.69 7.92 -2.71
CA ALA A 24 -0.02 9.13 -3.17
C ALA A 24 -1.01 10.21 -3.64
N SER A 25 -2.11 9.83 -4.29
CA SER A 25 -3.08 10.77 -4.85
C SER A 25 -4.22 11.13 -3.89
N GLY A 26 -4.47 10.30 -2.87
CA GLY A 26 -5.56 10.46 -1.90
C GLY A 26 -6.97 10.41 -2.50
N SER A 27 -7.11 10.06 -3.78
CA SER A 27 -8.32 10.32 -4.55
C SER A 27 -9.08 9.03 -4.83
N TYR A 28 -10.11 8.75 -4.03
CA TYR A 28 -11.10 7.71 -4.35
C TYR A 28 -11.91 8.12 -5.60
N GLU A 29 -12.17 9.41 -5.80
CA GLU A 29 -13.08 9.91 -6.84
C GLU A 29 -12.52 9.86 -8.27
N LEU A 30 -11.20 10.07 -8.45
CA LEU A 30 -10.55 9.98 -9.77
C LEU A 30 -10.49 8.54 -10.31
N ASP A 31 -10.50 7.54 -9.42
CA ASP A 31 -10.49 6.11 -9.78
C ASP A 31 -11.88 5.52 -10.04
N ILE A 32 -12.96 6.26 -9.72
CA ILE A 32 -14.34 5.76 -9.76
C ILE A 32 -15.09 6.21 -11.01
N GLY A 33 -14.75 7.36 -11.59
CA GLY A 33 -15.49 7.94 -12.72
C GLY A 33 -14.94 7.61 -14.10
N ASP A 34 -13.62 7.60 -14.28
CA ASP A 34 -13.03 7.56 -15.63
C ASP A 34 -11.57 7.07 -15.64
N ASN A 35 -11.20 6.10 -14.81
CA ASN A 35 -9.86 5.50 -14.92
C ASN A 35 -9.81 4.49 -16.08
N ARG A 36 -9.92 5.01 -17.31
CA ARG A 36 -9.64 4.28 -18.57
C ARG A 36 -8.21 3.71 -18.63
N SER A 37 -7.32 4.13 -17.72
CA SER A 37 -5.92 3.70 -17.67
C SER A 37 -5.67 2.49 -16.76
N SER A 38 -6.59 2.13 -15.86
CA SER A 38 -6.46 0.94 -15.03
C SER A 38 -7.42 -0.14 -15.53
N ALA A 39 -6.88 -1.30 -15.91
CA ALA A 39 -7.68 -2.47 -16.32
C ALA A 39 -8.42 -3.13 -15.14
N LEU A 40 -8.60 -2.41 -14.02
CA LEU A 40 -9.19 -2.91 -12.78
C LEU A 40 -10.51 -2.22 -12.51
N SER A 41 -11.52 -3.01 -12.16
CA SER A 41 -12.76 -2.47 -11.64
C SER A 41 -12.55 -1.83 -10.27
N GLN A 42 -13.34 -0.82 -9.92
CA GLN A 42 -13.32 -0.17 -8.61
C GLN A 42 -13.35 -1.17 -7.43
N PRO A 43 -14.19 -2.23 -7.41
CA PRO A 43 -14.14 -3.23 -6.34
C PRO A 43 -12.78 -3.95 -6.25
N SER A 44 -12.10 -4.11 -7.37
CA SER A 44 -10.76 -4.70 -7.42
C SER A 44 -9.70 -3.76 -6.85
N VAL A 45 -9.78 -2.47 -7.17
CA VAL A 45 -8.93 -1.42 -6.57
C VAL A 45 -9.12 -1.38 -5.05
N SER A 46 -10.37 -1.35 -4.58
CA SER A 46 -10.70 -1.37 -3.16
C SER A 46 -10.11 -2.58 -2.43
N ARG A 47 -10.22 -3.79 -3.03
CA ARG A 47 -9.58 -5.00 -2.50
C ARG A 47 -8.05 -4.89 -2.46
N CYS A 48 -7.42 -4.33 -3.50
CA CYS A 48 -5.97 -4.15 -3.52
C CYS A 48 -5.50 -3.23 -2.39
N ILE A 49 -6.21 -2.11 -2.18
CA ILE A 49 -5.91 -1.17 -1.09
C ILE A 49 -6.03 -1.89 0.26
N ALA A 50 -7.11 -2.63 0.49
CA ALA A 50 -7.33 -3.35 1.74
C ALA A 50 -6.27 -4.43 2.00
N GLU A 51 -5.95 -5.26 1.00
CA GLU A 51 -4.93 -6.31 1.12
C GLU A 51 -3.55 -5.73 1.40
N VAL A 52 -3.13 -4.69 0.67
CA VAL A 52 -1.82 -4.05 0.87
C VAL A 52 -1.76 -3.34 2.23
N SER A 53 -2.83 -2.66 2.63
CA SER A 53 -2.91 -2.02 3.95
C SER A 53 -2.78 -3.04 5.07
N ASN A 54 -3.48 -4.18 4.95
CA ASN A 54 -3.38 -5.26 5.94
C ASN A 54 -1.99 -5.89 5.96
N ALA A 55 -1.35 -6.06 4.81
CA ALA A 55 0.01 -6.59 4.71
C ALA A 55 1.04 -5.66 5.36
N LEU A 56 0.94 -4.35 5.11
CA LEU A 56 1.82 -3.35 5.71
C LEU A 56 1.68 -3.27 7.24
N ASN A 57 0.46 -3.47 7.75
CA ASN A 57 0.14 -3.43 9.18
C ASN A 57 0.30 -4.79 9.88
N GLN A 58 0.80 -5.83 9.22
CA GLN A 58 1.03 -7.11 9.90
C GLN A 58 2.06 -6.95 11.03
N PRO A 59 1.71 -7.35 12.28
CA PRO A 59 2.57 -7.15 13.43
C PRO A 59 3.91 -7.88 13.27
N ASP A 60 3.91 -9.04 12.61
CA ASP A 60 5.08 -9.90 12.42
C ASP A 60 6.05 -9.40 11.35
N ILE A 61 5.59 -8.56 10.42
CA ILE A 61 6.36 -8.17 9.23
C ILE A 61 7.19 -6.89 9.48
N HIS A 62 6.90 -6.12 10.54
CA HIS A 62 7.65 -4.94 11.02
C HIS A 62 8.08 -3.90 9.94
N ILE A 63 7.58 -3.98 8.70
CA ILE A 63 7.98 -3.10 7.58
C ILE A 63 7.73 -1.64 7.94
N LEU A 64 6.52 -1.30 8.42
CA LEU A 64 6.22 0.08 8.79
C LEU A 64 7.10 0.54 9.97
N LYS A 65 7.33 -0.28 11.00
CA LYS A 65 8.22 0.09 12.12
C LYS A 65 9.68 0.28 11.69
N ARG A 66 10.12 -0.42 10.64
CA ARG A 66 11.48 -0.31 10.11
C ARG A 66 11.71 0.97 9.32
N TYR A 67 10.72 1.41 8.55
CA TYR A 67 10.86 2.55 7.63
C TYR A 67 10.16 3.82 8.13
N ILE A 68 9.18 3.70 9.02
CA ILE A 68 8.41 4.80 9.60
C ILE A 68 8.67 4.78 11.11
N SER A 69 9.43 5.75 11.58
CA SER A 69 9.66 5.99 13.00
C SER A 69 9.40 7.45 13.31
N PHE A 70 8.53 7.70 14.28
CA PHE A 70 8.34 9.03 14.82
C PHE A 70 9.28 9.19 16.00
N PRO A 71 10.13 10.23 16.02
CA PRO A 71 11.04 10.44 17.12
C PRO A 71 10.26 10.78 18.40
N ASP A 72 10.48 10.01 19.44
CA ASP A 72 9.86 10.14 20.77
C ASP A 72 10.76 10.89 21.77
N SER A 73 11.94 11.31 21.33
CA SER A 73 12.97 11.96 22.13
C SER A 73 13.73 12.98 21.29
N PHE A 74 14.25 14.02 21.94
CA PHE A 74 15.05 15.05 21.27
C PHE A 74 16.28 14.47 20.55
N GLU A 75 16.88 13.41 21.08
CA GLU A 75 18.02 12.73 20.46
C GLU A 75 17.63 12.06 19.14
N LYS A 76 16.57 11.24 19.12
CA LYS A 76 16.06 10.62 17.88
C LYS A 76 15.58 11.69 16.89
N LEU A 77 14.99 12.77 17.38
CA LEU A 77 14.51 13.87 16.55
C LEU A 77 15.67 14.59 15.86
N ASN A 78 16.77 14.84 16.58
CA ASN A 78 17.97 15.44 16.03
C ASN A 78 18.70 14.51 15.05
N ALA A 79 18.64 13.19 15.26
CA ALA A 79 19.18 12.21 14.31
C ALA A 79 18.43 12.23 12.98
N VAL A 80 17.09 12.31 13.00
CA VAL A 80 16.26 12.39 11.78
C VAL A 80 16.47 13.72 11.05
N ARG A 81 16.61 14.84 11.77
CA ARG A 81 16.82 16.18 11.16
C ARG A 81 18.17 16.38 10.47
N ARG A 82 19.17 15.56 10.81
CA ARG A 82 20.55 15.66 10.28
C ARG A 82 20.82 14.73 9.10
N GLY A 83 19.85 13.88 8.74
CA GLY A 83 19.83 13.14 7.47
C GLY A 83 19.14 13.94 6.38
#